data_AF-A0A6P0PDV4-F1
#
_entry.id   AF-A0A6P0PDV4-F1
#
_cell.length_a   1.000
_cell.length_b   1.000
_cell.length_c   1.000
_cell.angle_alpha   90.00
_cell.angle_beta   90.00
_cell.angle_gamma   90.00
#
_symmetry.space_group_name_H-M   'P 1'
#
loop_
_entity.id
_entity.type
_entity.pdbx_description
1 polymer ?
#
loop_
_entity_poly.entity_id
_entity_poly.type
_entity_poly.pdbx_seq_one_letter_code
_entity_poly.pdbx_strand_id
1 'polypeptide(L)' 'MTKKLPEFKNPELLKQALTHRSFLNENSGEEDNESLEFLGDA' A
#
# COMPACT_ATOMS: atom_id res chain seq x y z
N MET A 1 6.07 22.52 12.84
CA MET A 1 5.24 22.60 11.62
C MET A 1 4.74 21.20 11.31
N THR A 2 3.44 20.97 11.26
CA THR A 2 2.85 19.66 10.94
C THR A 2 2.73 19.52 9.43
N LYS A 3 3.42 18.52 8.86
CA LYS A 3 3.33 18.20 7.42
C LYS A 3 2.07 17.36 7.22
N LYS A 4 1.10 17.87 6.46
CA LYS A 4 -0.13 17.14 6.11
C LYS A 4 0.18 16.16 4.98
N LEU A 5 -0.33 14.93 5.08
CA LEU A 5 -0.25 13.95 3.99
C LEU A 5 -1.15 14.38 2.82
N PRO A 6 -0.77 14.04 1.57
CA PRO A 6 -1.62 14.27 0.41
C PRO A 6 -2.91 13.45 0.50
N GLU A 7 -3.97 13.95 -0.14
CA GLU A 7 -5.22 13.21 -0.23
C GLU A 7 -5.09 12.05 -1.23
N PHE A 8 -5.47 10.86 -0.79
CA PHE A 8 -5.47 9.67 -1.64
C PHE A 8 -6.72 9.67 -2.53
N LYS A 9 -6.51 9.74 -3.84
CA LYS A 9 -7.62 9.72 -4.82
C LYS A 9 -8.25 8.34 -4.99
N ASN A 10 -7.44 7.28 -4.83
CA ASN A 10 -7.90 5.90 -4.92
C ASN A 10 -7.68 5.22 -3.55
N PRO A 11 -8.75 4.93 -2.79
CA PRO A 11 -8.63 4.27 -1.50
C PRO A 11 -8.08 2.84 -1.60
N GLU A 12 -8.28 2.16 -2.73
CA GLU A 12 -7.76 0.80 -2.92
C GLU A 12 -6.23 0.78 -3.01
N LEU A 13 -5.61 1.82 -3.59
CA LEU A 13 -4.15 1.95 -3.58
C LEU A 13 -3.59 2.18 -2.17
N LEU A 14 -4.31 2.91 -1.34
CA LEU A 14 -3.93 3.07 0.07
C LEU A 14 -4.06 1.73 0.82
N LYS A 15 -5.14 0.99 0.56
CA LYS A 15 -5.35 -0.34 1.13
C LYS A 15 -4.22 -1.29 0.72
N GLN A 16 -3.90 -1.35 -0.57
CA GLN A 16 -2.79 -2.15 -1.10
C GLN A 16 -1.45 -1.74 -0.50
N ALA A 17 -1.14 -0.44 -0.43
CA ALA A 17 0.10 0.06 0.18
C ALA A 17 0.28 -0.36 1.66
N LEU A 18 -0.84 -0.60 2.35
CA LEU A 18 -0.88 -1.05 3.74
C LEU A 18 -1.04 -2.57 3.89
N THR A 19 -1.05 -3.32 2.78
CA THR A 19 -1.13 -4.79 2.77
C THR A 19 0.25 -5.38 2.55
N HIS A 20 0.79 -6.03 3.58
CA HIS A 20 2.06 -6.76 3.49
C HIS A 20 1.83 -8.19 2.98
N ARG A 21 2.81 -8.74 2.25
CA ARG A 21 2.75 -10.11 1.70
C ARG A 21 2.46 -11.22 2.73
N SER A 22 2.88 -11.05 3.98
CA SER A 22 2.57 -12.02 5.04
C SER A 22 1.08 -12.17 5.28
N PHE A 23 0.31 -11.09 5.14
CA PHE A 23 -1.15 -11.13 5.29
C PHE A 23 -1.81 -11.91 4.15
N LEU A 24 -1.30 -11.78 2.92
CA LEU A 24 -1.82 -12.51 1.76
C LEU A 24 -1.56 -14.01 1.81
N ASN A 25 -0.45 -14.42 2.43
CA ASN A 25 -0.17 -15.84 2.62
C ASN A 25 -1.27 -16.56 3.44
N GLU A 26 -2.02 -15.82 4.26
CA GLU A 26 -3.12 -16.34 5.07
C GLU A 26 -4.51 -15.96 4.50
N ASN A 27 -4.60 -14.92 3.66
CA ASN A 27 -5.84 -14.40 3.10
C ASN A 27 -5.67 -14.16 1.60
N SER A 28 -6.07 -15.15 0.79
CA SER A 28 -5.96 -15.06 -0.67
C SER A 28 -6.96 -14.05 -1.26
N GLY A 29 -6.53 -13.27 -2.26
CA GLY A 29 -7.44 -12.47 -3.10
C GLY A 29 -7.12 -10.98 -3.23
N GLU A 30 -6.07 -10.48 -2.59
CA GLU A 30 -5.64 -9.07 -2.70
C GLU A 30 -4.18 -8.95 -3.19
N GLU A 31 -3.80 -7.76 -3.65
CA GLU A 31 -2.41 -7.42 -4.00
C GLU A 31 -1.68 -6.88 -2.76
N ASP A 32 -0.37 -7.15 -2.66
CA ASP A 32 0.47 -6.59 -1.62
C ASP A 32 1.15 -5.30 -2.07
N ASN A 33 1.92 -4.73 -1.14
CA ASN A 33 2.63 -3.48 -1.32
C ASN A 33 4.01 -3.61 -2.00
N GLU A 34 4.51 -4.81 -2.38
CA GLU A 34 5.90 -4.96 -2.85
C GLU A 34 6.19 -4.09 -4.09
N SER A 35 5.24 -4.03 -5.03
CA SER A 35 5.38 -3.19 -6.23
C SER A 35 5.34 -1.69 -5.92
N LEU A 36 4.51 -1.28 -4.95
CA LEU A 36 4.38 0.12 -4.54
C LEU A 36 5.59 0.57 -3.73
N GLU A 37 6.17 -0.32 -2.91
CA GLU A 37 7.42 -0.10 -2.19
C GLU A 37 8.57 0.15 -3.17
N PHE A 38 8.72 -0.73 -4.18
CA PHE A 38 9.75 -0.56 -5.21
C PHE A 38 9.61 0.77 -5.97
N LEU A 39 8.38 1.15 -6.36
CA LEU A 39 8.13 2.41 -7.03
C LEU A 39 8.39 3.64 -6.15
N GLY A 40 8.17 3.52 -4.83
CA GLY A 40 8.36 4.61 -3.88
C GLY A 40 9.82 4.83 -3.47
N ASP A 41 10.67 3.81 -3.61
CA ASP A 41 12.12 3.89 -3.36
C ASP A 41 12.87 4.50 -4.56
N ALA A 42 12.37 4.28 -5.79
CA ALA A 42 12.92 4.84 -7.04
C ALA A 42 12.71 6.36 -7.16
#